data_AF-A0A2K1R4N9-F1
#
_entry.id   AF-A0A2K1R4N9-F1
#
_cell.length_a   1.000
_cell.length_b   1.000
_cell.length_c   1.000
_cell.angle_alpha   90.00
_cell.angle_beta   90.00
_cell.angle_gamma   90.00
#
_symmetry.space_group_name_H-M   'P 1'
#
loop_
_entity.id
_entity.type
_entity.pdbx_description
1 polymer ?
#
loop_
_entity_poly.entity_id
_entity_poly.type
_entity_poly.pdbx_seq_one_letter_code
_entity_poly.pdbx_strand_id
1 'polypeptide(L)' 'MKESLVSSNFDDVLPIYVGDDRTDGDAFKILRERNCGYGILVSKSPKESNAYYSLRDPSEVMEFLMFLVTWKKSSAQ' A
#
# COMPACT_ATOMS: atom_id res chain seq x y z
N MET A 1 -8.69 -17.30 15.51
CA MET A 1 -8.75 -16.22 14.49
C MET A 1 -8.32 -14.94 15.16
N LYS A 2 -7.26 -14.30 14.69
CA LYS A 2 -6.80 -13.02 15.26
C LYS A 2 -7.45 -11.92 14.44
N GLU A 3 -8.54 -11.38 14.94
CA GLU A 3 -9.10 -10.13 14.40
C GLU A 3 -8.10 -9.02 14.73
N SER A 4 -7.50 -8.44 13.70
CA SER A 4 -6.61 -7.31 13.86
C SER A 4 -7.44 -6.08 14.19
N LEU A 5 -7.06 -5.38 15.26
CA LEU A 5 -7.56 -4.07 15.66
C LEU A 5 -7.46 -3.08 14.48
N VAL A 6 -8.56 -2.84 13.77
CA VAL A 6 -8.78 -1.53 13.18
C VAL A 6 -9.53 -0.76 14.26
N SER A 7 -8.78 0.03 15.04
CA SER A 7 -9.39 1.01 15.94
C SER A 7 -10.26 1.93 15.10
N SER A 8 -11.52 2.10 15.49
CA SER A 8 -12.64 2.59 14.68
C SER A 8 -12.57 4.06 14.22
N ASN A 9 -11.39 4.69 14.28
CA ASN A 9 -11.14 6.03 13.74
C ASN A 9 -10.35 5.89 12.42
N PHE A 10 -11.07 5.97 11.31
CA PHE A 10 -10.45 5.98 9.97
C PHE A 10 -9.62 7.23 9.69
N ASP A 11 -9.80 8.31 10.47
CA ASP A 11 -9.04 9.56 10.33
C ASP A 11 -7.55 9.41 10.67
N ASP A 12 -7.19 8.44 11.52
CA ASP A 12 -5.80 8.21 11.94
C ASP A 12 -5.10 7.11 11.13
N VAL A 13 -5.75 6.59 10.09
CA VAL A 13 -5.23 5.49 9.26
C VAL A 13 -4.90 6.01 7.87
N LEU A 14 -3.74 5.62 7.34
CA LEU A 14 -3.37 5.83 5.94
C LEU A 14 -3.59 4.54 5.13
N PRO A 15 -4.60 4.46 4.25
CA PRO A 15 -4.80 3.29 3.42
C PRO A 15 -3.68 3.12 2.39
N ILE A 16 -3.09 1.92 2.35
CA ILE A 16 -2.10 1.52 1.34
C ILE A 16 -2.58 0.25 0.67
N TYR A 17 -2.69 0.28 -0.65
CA TYR A 17 -3.06 -0.88 -1.46
C TYR A 17 -1.88 -1.30 -2.33
N VAL A 18 -1.55 -2.59 -2.31
CA VAL A 18 -0.43 -3.16 -3.08
C VAL A 18 -0.98 -4.27 -3.98
N GLY A 19 -0.74 -4.16 -5.29
CA GLY A 19 -1.35 -5.07 -6.28
C GLY A 19 -0.54 -5.19 -7.57
N ASP A 20 -0.75 -6.26 -8.34
CA ASP A 20 0.09 -6.65 -9.49
C ASP A 20 -0.49 -6.26 -10.86
N ASP A 21 -1.50 -5.37 -10.86
CA ASP A 21 -2.10 -4.64 -11.98
C ASP A 21 -3.47 -5.15 -12.42
N ARG A 22 -3.58 -6.45 -12.72
CA ARG A 22 -4.58 -6.93 -13.71
C ARG A 22 -6.04 -6.76 -13.27
N THR A 23 -6.29 -6.72 -11.96
CA THR A 23 -7.61 -6.50 -11.35
C THR A 23 -7.66 -5.26 -10.44
N ASP A 24 -6.51 -4.67 -10.18
CA ASP A 24 -6.33 -3.72 -9.08
C ASP A 24 -6.40 -2.25 -9.55
N GLY A 25 -6.48 -2.04 -10.87
CA GLY A 25 -6.56 -0.73 -11.49
C GLY A 25 -7.70 0.14 -10.95
N ASP A 26 -8.85 -0.47 -10.64
CA ASP A 26 -10.00 0.24 -10.05
C ASP A 26 -9.71 0.69 -8.61
N ALA A 27 -8.99 -0.12 -7.82
CA ALA A 27 -8.59 0.26 -6.47
C ALA A 27 -7.62 1.45 -6.51
N PHE A 28 -6.63 1.42 -7.41
CA PHE A 28 -5.71 2.54 -7.60
C PHE A 28 -6.44 3.81 -8.04
N LYS A 29 -7.38 3.68 -8.98
CA LYS A 29 -8.21 4.81 -9.45
C LYS A 29 -9.02 5.41 -8.31
N ILE A 30 -9.71 4.59 -7.52
CA ILE A 30 -10.51 5.04 -6.38
C ILE A 30 -9.65 5.78 -5.35
N LEU A 31 -8.49 5.22 -4.99
CA LEU A 31 -7.59 5.84 -4.02
C LEU A 31 -7.08 7.21 -4.49
N ARG A 32 -6.71 7.31 -5.78
CA ARG A 32 -6.22 8.53 -6.40
C ARG A 32 -7.31 9.59 -6.54
N GLU A 33 -8.47 9.24 -7.10
CA GLU A 33 -9.57 10.19 -7.34
C GLU A 33 -10.18 10.72 -6.04
N ARG A 34 -10.25 9.87 -5.00
CA ARG A 34 -10.77 10.28 -3.68
C ARG A 34 -9.71 10.87 -2.77
N ASN A 35 -8.44 10.86 -3.19
CA ASN A 35 -7.29 11.29 -2.40
C ASN A 35 -7.29 10.70 -0.98
N CYS A 36 -7.66 9.41 -0.87
CA CYS A 36 -7.94 8.76 0.41
C CYS A 36 -6.94 7.62 0.72
N GLY A 37 -5.77 7.64 0.09
CA GLY A 37 -4.70 6.68 0.31
C GLY A 37 -3.80 6.51 -0.90
N TYR A 38 -2.91 5.53 -0.84
CA TYR A 38 -1.89 5.31 -1.87
C TYR A 38 -1.97 3.90 -2.46
N GLY A 39 -2.00 3.83 -3.78
CA GLY A 39 -1.81 2.60 -4.54
C GLY A 39 -0.34 2.38 -4.89
N ILE A 40 0.12 1.13 -4.77
CA ILE A 40 1.45 0.67 -5.14
C ILE A 40 1.29 -0.48 -6.14
N LEU A 41 1.81 -0.28 -7.36
CA LEU A 41 1.84 -1.30 -8.41
C LEU A 41 3.04 -2.23 -8.24
N VAL A 42 2.86 -3.54 -8.32
CA VAL A 42 3.94 -4.52 -8.37
C VAL A 42 4.13 -4.98 -9.81
N SER A 43 5.20 -4.54 -10.47
CA SER A 43 5.48 -4.89 -11.86
C SER A 43 6.98 -4.90 -12.16
N LYS A 44 7.43 -5.94 -12.88
CA LYS A 44 8.83 -6.08 -13.31
C LYS A 44 9.23 -5.06 -14.37
N SER A 45 8.26 -4.46 -15.05
CA SER A 45 8.48 -3.51 -16.15
C SER A 45 7.66 -2.24 -15.94
N PRO A 46 8.16 -1.08 -16.38
CA PRO A 46 7.40 0.16 -16.34
C PRO A 46 6.06 -0.02 -17.03
N LYS A 47 4.98 0.34 -16.33
CA LYS A 47 3.62 0.25 -16.85
C LYS A 47 2.82 1.47 -16.40
N GLU A 48 2.01 1.98 -17.32
CA GLU A 48 1.06 3.04 -17.01
C GLU A 48 -0.01 2.47 -16.07
N SER A 49 -0.22 3.12 -14.93
CA SER A 49 -1.28 2.76 -13.99
C SER A 49 -1.70 3.97 -13.16
N ASN A 50 -2.84 3.85 -12.47
CA ASN A 50 -3.31 4.87 -11.53
C ASN A 50 -2.60 4.78 -10.16
N ALA A 51 -1.68 3.85 -9.94
CA ALA A 51 -0.90 3.76 -8.71
C ALA A 51 -0.01 5.00 -8.53
N TYR A 52 0.28 5.38 -7.28
CA TYR A 52 1.22 6.47 -6.98
C TYR A 52 2.68 6.01 -7.03
N TYR A 53 2.90 4.76 -6.65
CA TYR A 53 4.23 4.17 -6.57
C TYR A 53 4.26 2.82 -7.26
N SER A 54 5.47 2.31 -7.50
CA SER A 54 5.68 0.96 -8.03
C SER A 54 6.81 0.24 -7.31
N LEU A 55 6.66 -1.06 -7.16
CA LEU A 55 7.67 -2.02 -6.72
C LEU A 55 7.91 -3.03 -7.86
N ARG A 56 9.11 -3.57 -7.94
CA ARG A 56 9.53 -4.41 -9.06
C ARG A 56 8.95 -5.82 -9.00
N ASP A 57 8.94 -6.42 -7.82
CA ASP A 57 8.52 -7.80 -7.60
C ASP A 57 8.18 -8.07 -6.11
N PRO A 58 7.68 -9.27 -5.75
CA PRO A 58 7.29 -9.58 -4.37
C PRO A 58 8.40 -9.44 -3.33
N SER A 59 9.68 -9.49 -3.73
CA SER A 59 10.80 -9.30 -2.80
C SER A 59 10.84 -7.85 -2.30
N GLU A 60 10.64 -6.88 -3.19
CA GLU A 60 10.56 -5.47 -2.80
C GLU A 60 9.30 -5.17 -1.97
N VAL A 61 8.21 -5.93 -2.16
CA VAL A 61 7.03 -5.86 -1.26
C VAL A 61 7.40 -6.27 0.16
N MET A 62 8.18 -7.34 0.31
CA MET A 62 8.66 -7.77 1.63
C MET A 62 9.54 -6.71 2.27
N GLU A 63 10.50 -6.14 1.52
CA GLU A 63 11.38 -5.07 2.01
C GLU A 63 10.58 -3.84 2.45
N PHE A 64 9.59 -3.43 1.66
CA PHE A 64 8.68 -2.34 1.99
C PHE A 64 7.92 -2.59 3.31
N LEU A 65 7.35 -3.79 3.49
CA LEU A 65 6.63 -4.13 4.71
C LEU A 65 7.57 -4.21 5.92
N MET A 66 8.78 -4.73 5.75
CA MET A 66 9.82 -4.73 6.80
C MET A 66 10.22 -3.30 7.20
N PHE A 67 10.32 -2.40 6.22
CA PHE A 67 10.59 -0.98 6.48
C PHE A 67 9.47 -0.35 7.32
N LEU A 68 8.19 -0.58 6.98
CA LEU A 68 7.06 -0.07 7.77
C LEU A 68 7.07 -0.58 9.22
N VAL A 69 7.37 -1.86 9.42
CA VAL A 69 7.48 -2.45 10.77
C VAL A 69 8.63 -1.83 11.56
N THR A 70 9.77 -1.62 10.91
CA THR A 70 10.96 -1.03 11.54
C THR A 70 10.70 0.43 11.90
N TRP A 71 10.16 1.20 10.97
CA TRP A 71 9.75 2.59 11.19
C TRP A 71 8.79 2.73 12.38
N LYS A 72 7.77 1.86 12.46
CA LYS A 72 6.83 1.85 13.60
C LYS A 72 7.51 1.60 14.95
N LYS A 73 8.55 0.76 14.98
CA LYS A 73 9.30 0.50 16.23
C LYS A 73 10.15 1.70 16.64
N SER A 74 10.73 2.41 15.67
CA SER A 74 11.53 3.61 15.93
C SER A 74 10.72 4.84 16.31
N SER A 75 9.47 4.95 15.84
CA SER A 75 8.56 6.05 16.19
C SER A 75 7.84 5.88 17.53
N ALA A 76 8.02 4.75 18.21
CA ALA A 76 7.44 4.45 19.51
C ALA A 76 8.41 4.69 20.69
N GLN A 77 9.54 5.39 20.46
CA GLN A 77 10.49 5.84 21.49
C GLN A 77 10.37 7.34 21.77
#